data_AF-A0A2D5X2L8-F1
#
_entry.id   AF-A0A2D5X2L8-F1
#
_cell.length_a   1.000
_cell.length_b   1.000
_cell.length_c   1.000
_cell.angle_alpha   90.00
_cell.angle_beta   90.00
_cell.angle_gamma   90.00
#
_symmetry.space_group_name_H-M   'P 1'
#
loop_
_entity.id
_entity.type
_entity.pdbx_description
1 polymer ?
#
loop_
_entity_poly.entity_id
_entity_poly.type
_entity_poly.pdbx_seq_one_letter_code
_entity_poly.pdbx_strand_id
1 'polypeptide(L)'
;MTSREIRLDASGLLRLKIEKLADSDFEPFWISGSDPLTDIPALSELSHLSIPLQGRILRLTEVIFSDNPLGGAWCARGFVAAASQGSVGFANGLLDAWLAGRWSVTQEARARAVIRSFSKRLRNGLLAERVAKRGVLNLSDLPAGIVPYIVRQRNCLRKRREWVVISGGDRLSPGFWKWYFDEDGIGEVIERQTPTCNLIESFDEIGIHLNHPRVASSNGHLHPAR
;
A
#
# COMPACT_ATOMS: atom_id res chain seq x y z
N MET A 1 4.83 -29.60 4.36
CA MET A 1 4.18 -28.45 3.68
C MET A 1 5.18 -27.32 3.67
N THR A 2 5.61 -26.89 2.48
CA THR A 2 6.44 -25.68 2.32
C THR A 2 5.51 -24.47 2.42
N SER A 3 5.52 -23.76 3.55
CA SER A 3 4.75 -22.51 3.66
C SER A 3 5.42 -21.46 2.77
N ARG A 4 4.70 -20.97 1.76
CA ARG A 4 5.16 -19.82 0.97
C ARG A 4 4.86 -18.55 1.75
N GLU A 5 5.80 -17.61 1.72
CA GLU A 5 5.60 -16.29 2.29
C GLU A 5 4.58 -15.52 1.44
N ILE A 6 3.56 -14.94 2.10
CA ILE A 6 2.53 -14.12 1.46
C ILE A 6 2.55 -12.73 2.09
N ARG A 7 2.69 -11.72 1.23
CA ARG A 7 2.72 -10.32 1.64
C ARG A 7 1.34 -9.78 1.97
N LEU A 8 1.28 -8.89 2.97
CA LEU A 8 0.07 -8.16 3.35
C LEU A 8 -0.21 -6.96 2.42
N ASP A 9 -0.22 -7.19 1.11
CA ASP A 9 -0.48 -6.18 0.08
C ASP A 9 -1.33 -6.76 -1.07
N ALA A 10 -1.68 -5.94 -2.06
CA ALA A 10 -2.54 -6.36 -3.16
C ALA A 10 -1.95 -7.53 -3.98
N SER A 11 -0.64 -7.58 -4.14
CA SER A 11 0.03 -8.66 -4.89
C SER A 11 0.08 -9.95 -4.09
N GLY A 12 0.41 -9.88 -2.81
CA GLY A 12 0.41 -11.04 -1.92
C GLY A 12 -0.99 -11.65 -1.76
N LEU A 13 -2.04 -10.84 -1.64
CA LEU A 13 -3.42 -11.35 -1.60
C LEU A 13 -3.82 -12.04 -2.92
N LEU A 14 -3.37 -11.53 -4.06
CA LEU A 14 -3.58 -12.20 -5.34
C LEU A 14 -2.82 -13.53 -5.40
N ARG A 15 -1.57 -13.57 -4.94
CA ARG A 15 -0.78 -14.81 -4.86
C ARG A 15 -1.43 -15.85 -3.97
N LEU A 16 -1.86 -15.45 -2.78
CA LEU A 16 -2.59 -16.33 -1.87
C LEU A 16 -3.79 -16.96 -2.58
N LYS A 17 -4.54 -16.17 -3.36
CA LYS A 17 -5.70 -16.69 -4.08
C LYS A 17 -5.30 -17.69 -5.17
N ILE A 18 -4.22 -17.44 -5.88
CA ILE A 18 -3.69 -18.37 -6.90
C ILE A 18 -3.28 -19.68 -6.24
N GLU A 19 -2.53 -19.64 -5.15
CA GLU A 19 -2.16 -20.85 -4.39
C GLU A 19 -3.41 -21.60 -3.92
N LYS A 20 -4.40 -20.88 -3.38
CA LYS A 20 -5.68 -21.48 -2.93
C LYS A 20 -6.55 -22.05 -4.04
N LEU A 21 -6.32 -21.66 -5.30
CA LEU A 21 -6.98 -22.28 -6.45
C LEU A 21 -6.31 -23.60 -6.86
N ALA A 22 -5.02 -23.77 -6.56
CA ALA A 22 -4.29 -25.01 -6.79
C ALA A 22 -4.42 -25.98 -5.61
N ASP A 23 -4.40 -25.47 -4.38
CA ASP A 23 -4.50 -26.22 -3.13
C ASP A 23 -5.41 -25.48 -2.14
N SER A 24 -6.62 -25.98 -1.91
CA SER A 24 -7.60 -25.33 -1.02
C SER A 24 -7.14 -25.24 0.43
N ASP A 25 -6.26 -26.14 0.86
CA ASP A 25 -5.76 -26.26 2.23
C ASP A 25 -4.43 -25.50 2.41
N PHE A 26 -4.04 -24.71 1.40
CA PHE A 26 -2.84 -23.89 1.47
C PHE A 26 -2.93 -22.85 2.60
N GLU A 27 -2.01 -22.98 3.56
CA GLU A 27 -1.85 -22.06 4.68
C GLU A 27 -0.60 -21.17 4.48
N PRO A 28 -0.78 -19.84 4.38
CA PRO A 28 0.33 -18.92 4.14
C PRO A 28 1.12 -18.61 5.40
N PHE A 29 2.41 -18.33 5.23
CA PHE A 29 3.18 -17.59 6.22
C PHE A 29 3.09 -16.09 5.89
N TRP A 30 2.39 -15.32 6.73
CA TRP A 30 2.16 -13.91 6.47
C TRP A 30 3.39 -13.06 6.78
N ILE A 31 3.80 -12.25 5.81
CA ILE A 31 4.86 -11.23 5.96
C ILE A 31 4.30 -9.84 5.66
N SER A 32 4.99 -8.82 6.16
CA SER A 32 4.66 -7.42 5.89
C SER A 32 4.65 -7.13 4.39
N GLY A 33 3.81 -6.16 4.01
CA GLY A 33 3.69 -5.69 2.64
C GLY A 33 4.99 -5.08 2.09
N SER A 34 5.00 -4.88 0.78
CA SER A 34 6.01 -4.11 0.05
C SER A 34 5.33 -3.32 -1.08
N ASP A 35 6.08 -2.92 -2.11
CA ASP A 35 5.47 -2.47 -3.36
C ASP A 35 4.81 -3.66 -4.08
N PRO A 36 3.48 -3.61 -4.33
CA PRO A 36 2.75 -4.66 -5.03
C PRO A 36 3.29 -4.99 -6.42
N LEU A 37 4.05 -4.08 -7.05
CA LEU A 37 4.65 -4.33 -8.37
C LEU A 37 5.74 -5.39 -8.38
N THR A 38 6.38 -5.62 -7.23
CA THR A 38 7.54 -6.50 -7.13
C THR A 38 7.19 -7.97 -6.97
N ASP A 39 5.89 -8.31 -6.89
CA ASP A 39 5.44 -9.67 -6.62
C ASP A 39 4.19 -10.07 -7.43
N ILE A 40 4.10 -9.56 -8.66
CA ILE A 40 3.04 -9.89 -9.61
C ILE A 40 3.25 -11.32 -10.14
N PRO A 41 2.19 -12.15 -10.25
CA PRO A 41 2.31 -13.50 -10.79
C PRO A 41 2.69 -13.49 -12.27
N ALA A 42 3.66 -14.32 -12.65
CA ALA A 42 4.02 -14.55 -14.05
C ALA A 42 2.98 -15.44 -14.76
N LEU A 43 2.88 -15.35 -16.08
CA LEU A 43 1.94 -16.17 -16.86
C LEU A 43 2.17 -17.68 -16.68
N SER A 44 3.43 -18.11 -16.54
CA SER A 44 3.78 -19.50 -16.26
C SER A 44 3.15 -20.02 -14.97
N GLU A 45 3.07 -19.17 -13.94
CA GLU A 45 2.43 -19.50 -12.65
C GLU A 45 0.91 -19.66 -12.78
N LEU A 46 0.30 -19.12 -13.84
CA LEU A 46 -1.15 -19.19 -14.08
C LEU A 46 -1.54 -20.32 -15.05
N SER A 47 -0.56 -20.99 -15.67
CA SER A 47 -0.78 -21.95 -16.77
C SER A 47 -1.70 -23.12 -16.42
N HIS A 48 -1.76 -23.51 -15.14
CA HIS A 48 -2.62 -24.57 -14.62
C HIS A 48 -4.10 -24.16 -14.46
N LEU A 49 -4.40 -22.85 -14.53
CA LEU A 49 -5.76 -22.33 -14.40
C LEU A 49 -6.49 -22.30 -15.74
N SER A 50 -7.82 -22.22 -15.71
CA SER A 50 -8.61 -22.07 -16.94
C SER A 50 -8.36 -20.71 -17.62
N ILE A 51 -8.40 -20.67 -18.96
CA ILE A 51 -8.18 -19.45 -19.75
C ILE A 51 -9.04 -18.25 -19.26
N PRO A 52 -10.34 -18.43 -18.91
CA PRO A 52 -11.12 -17.32 -18.37
C PRO A 52 -10.58 -16.77 -17.03
N LEU A 53 -10.08 -17.64 -16.14
CA LEU A 53 -9.48 -17.22 -14.87
C LEU A 53 -8.13 -16.52 -15.10
N GLN A 54 -7.27 -17.07 -15.95
CA GLN A 54 -6.02 -16.43 -16.35
C GLN A 54 -6.28 -15.00 -16.85
N GLY A 55 -7.24 -14.82 -17.77
CA GLY A 55 -7.60 -13.50 -18.30
C GLY A 55 -8.14 -12.54 -17.24
N ARG A 56 -8.88 -13.01 -16.23
CA ARG A 56 -9.34 -12.16 -15.11
C ARG A 56 -8.19 -11.75 -14.19
N ILE A 57 -7.26 -12.66 -13.93
CA ILE A 57 -6.06 -12.38 -13.12
C ILE A 57 -5.19 -11.36 -13.83
N LEU A 58 -4.91 -11.53 -15.12
CA LEU A 58 -4.10 -10.59 -15.90
C LEU A 58 -4.72 -9.17 -15.95
N ARG A 59 -6.04 -9.07 -16.15
CA ARG A 59 -6.72 -7.77 -16.06
C ARG A 59 -6.71 -7.16 -14.66
N LEU A 60 -6.65 -7.98 -13.61
CA LEU A 60 -6.49 -7.47 -12.25
C LEU A 60 -5.09 -6.92 -12.04
N THR A 61 -4.07 -7.62 -12.55
CA THR A 61 -2.67 -7.17 -12.44
C THR A 61 -2.45 -5.85 -13.15
N GLU A 62 -3.14 -5.58 -14.26
CA GLU A 62 -3.11 -4.25 -14.91
C GLU A 62 -3.56 -3.12 -13.97
N VAL A 63 -4.57 -3.36 -13.12
CA VAL A 63 -5.04 -2.37 -12.15
C VAL A 63 -4.08 -2.23 -10.98
N ILE A 64 -3.44 -3.31 -10.54
CA ILE A 64 -2.36 -3.25 -9.54
C ILE A 64 -1.16 -2.46 -10.10
N PHE A 65 -0.89 -2.61 -11.40
CA PHE A 65 0.22 -1.98 -12.12
C PHE A 65 -0.03 -0.52 -12.53
N SER A 66 -1.30 -0.09 -12.53
CA SER A 66 -1.67 1.20 -13.10
C SER A 66 -1.05 2.39 -12.37
N ASP A 67 -0.40 3.28 -13.13
CA ASP A 67 0.03 4.61 -12.71
C ASP A 67 -1.14 5.47 -12.19
N ASN A 68 -2.34 5.21 -12.72
CA ASN A 68 -3.59 5.77 -12.22
C ASN A 68 -4.37 4.68 -11.45
N PRO A 69 -4.18 4.55 -10.13
CA PRO A 69 -4.86 3.52 -9.33
C PRO A 69 -6.38 3.75 -9.20
N LEU A 70 -6.89 4.86 -9.77
CA LEU A 70 -8.32 5.17 -9.83
C LEU A 70 -8.96 4.82 -11.19
N GLY A 71 -8.18 4.35 -12.16
CA GLY A 71 -8.64 3.89 -13.47
C GLY A 71 -9.11 2.42 -13.48
N GLY A 72 -10.01 2.07 -14.41
CA GLY A 72 -10.47 0.69 -14.61
C GLY A 72 -11.74 0.29 -13.84
N ALA A 73 -12.04 -1.01 -13.87
CA ALA A 73 -13.27 -1.57 -13.30
C ALA A 73 -13.34 -1.34 -11.78
N TRP A 74 -14.54 -1.00 -11.27
CA TRP A 74 -14.71 -0.67 -9.86
C TRP A 74 -14.32 -1.81 -8.92
N CYS A 75 -14.55 -3.07 -9.29
CA CYS A 75 -14.28 -4.22 -8.42
C CYS A 75 -12.77 -4.41 -8.22
N ALA A 76 -12.00 -4.37 -9.30
CA ALA A 76 -10.53 -4.38 -9.26
C ALA A 76 -9.96 -3.20 -8.47
N ARG A 77 -10.46 -1.98 -8.71
CA ARG A 77 -10.07 -0.79 -7.92
C ARG A 77 -10.43 -0.93 -6.45
N GLY A 78 -11.60 -1.49 -6.15
CA GLY A 78 -12.07 -1.75 -4.79
C GLY A 78 -11.16 -2.74 -4.08
N PHE A 79 -10.72 -3.79 -4.77
CA PHE A 79 -9.74 -4.75 -4.27
C PHE A 79 -8.43 -4.05 -3.89
N VAL A 80 -7.82 -3.29 -4.83
CA VAL A 80 -6.57 -2.54 -4.58
C VAL A 80 -6.75 -1.56 -3.42
N ALA A 81 -7.83 -0.78 -3.42
CA ALA A 81 -8.13 0.18 -2.36
C ALA A 81 -8.31 -0.49 -0.99
N ALA A 82 -8.99 -1.63 -0.92
CA ALA A 82 -9.20 -2.37 0.32
C ALA A 82 -7.91 -3.00 0.83
N ALA A 83 -7.12 -3.63 -0.04
CA ALA A 83 -5.83 -4.23 0.28
C ALA A 83 -4.86 -3.18 0.84
N SER A 84 -4.73 -2.04 0.14
CA SER A 84 -3.83 -0.94 0.51
C SER A 84 -4.18 -0.26 1.85
N GLN A 85 -5.43 -0.41 2.30
CA GLN A 85 -5.93 0.13 3.56
C GLN A 85 -6.00 -0.95 4.67
N GLY A 86 -5.41 -2.13 4.46
CA GLY A 86 -5.38 -3.21 5.46
C GLY A 86 -6.74 -3.90 5.69
N SER A 87 -7.72 -3.68 4.82
CA SER A 87 -9.05 -4.31 4.89
C SER A 87 -9.05 -5.68 4.20
N VAL A 88 -8.16 -6.58 4.66
CA VAL A 88 -7.82 -7.86 4.01
C VAL A 88 -9.04 -8.74 3.73
N GLY A 89 -9.93 -8.93 4.71
CA GLY A 89 -11.13 -9.75 4.51
C GLY A 89 -12.06 -9.20 3.43
N PHE A 90 -12.19 -7.88 3.34
CA PHE A 90 -13.00 -7.25 2.29
C PHE A 90 -12.30 -7.30 0.93
N ALA A 91 -10.98 -7.14 0.90
CA ALA A 91 -10.18 -7.31 -0.31
C ALA A 91 -10.33 -8.72 -0.88
N ASN A 92 -10.19 -9.77 -0.06
CA ASN A 92 -10.42 -11.16 -0.48
C ASN A 92 -11.84 -11.38 -1.02
N GLY A 93 -12.86 -10.84 -0.34
CA GLY A 93 -14.23 -10.93 -0.85
C GLY A 93 -14.45 -10.24 -2.20
N LEU A 94 -13.74 -9.14 -2.49
CA LEU A 94 -13.77 -8.50 -3.81
C LEU A 94 -12.97 -9.29 -4.86
N LEU A 95 -11.86 -9.89 -4.46
CA LEU A 95 -11.06 -10.76 -5.32
C LEU A 95 -11.86 -12.00 -5.75
N ASP A 96 -12.54 -12.65 -4.81
CA ASP A 96 -13.44 -13.76 -5.11
C ASP A 96 -14.55 -13.36 -6.09
N ALA A 97 -15.19 -12.21 -5.85
CA ALA A 97 -16.23 -11.68 -6.72
C ALA A 97 -15.71 -11.37 -8.12
N TRP A 98 -14.51 -10.79 -8.23
CA TRP A 98 -13.84 -10.49 -9.49
C TRP A 98 -13.57 -11.77 -10.28
N LEU A 99 -12.98 -12.78 -9.64
CA LEU A 99 -12.64 -14.06 -10.28
C LEU A 99 -13.88 -14.87 -10.65
N ALA A 100 -14.94 -14.81 -9.85
CA ALA A 100 -16.23 -15.42 -10.17
C ALA A 100 -17.00 -14.66 -11.26
N GLY A 101 -16.68 -13.39 -11.48
CA GLY A 101 -17.42 -12.49 -12.38
C GLY A 101 -18.84 -12.17 -11.89
N ARG A 102 -19.07 -12.25 -10.58
CA ARG A 102 -20.37 -12.02 -9.93
C ARG A 102 -20.18 -11.31 -8.60
N TRP A 103 -21.02 -10.33 -8.30
CA TRP A 103 -20.98 -9.56 -7.08
C TRP A 103 -22.38 -9.13 -6.65
N SER A 104 -22.56 -8.87 -5.36
CA SER A 104 -23.79 -8.31 -4.82
C SER A 104 -23.79 -6.78 -4.87
N VAL A 105 -24.98 -6.18 -4.84
CA VAL A 105 -25.16 -4.72 -4.73
C VAL A 105 -24.47 -4.16 -3.47
N THR A 106 -24.50 -4.91 -2.37
CA THR A 106 -23.84 -4.53 -1.12
C THR A 106 -22.32 -4.50 -1.26
N GLN A 107 -21.73 -5.48 -1.95
CA GLN A 107 -20.28 -5.49 -2.23
C GLN A 107 -19.90 -4.28 -3.08
N GLU A 108 -20.70 -3.94 -4.10
CA GLU A 108 -20.46 -2.77 -4.93
C GLU A 108 -20.52 -1.47 -4.13
N ALA A 109 -21.54 -1.28 -3.31
CA ALA A 109 -21.68 -0.09 -2.47
C ALA A 109 -20.49 0.09 -1.51
N ARG A 110 -20.06 -0.99 -0.85
CA ARG A 110 -18.88 -1.00 0.02
C ARG A 110 -17.59 -0.73 -0.75
N ALA A 111 -17.45 -1.28 -1.95
CA ALA A 111 -16.30 -1.04 -2.80
C ALA A 111 -16.23 0.45 -3.20
N ARG A 112 -17.35 1.07 -3.58
CA ARG A 112 -17.41 2.50 -3.86
C ARG A 112 -17.04 3.35 -2.64
N ALA A 113 -17.44 2.94 -1.44
CA ALA A 113 -17.05 3.63 -0.20
C ALA A 113 -15.53 3.55 0.05
N VAL A 114 -14.92 2.37 -0.06
CA VAL A 114 -13.48 2.19 0.16
C VAL A 114 -12.65 2.90 -0.91
N ILE A 115 -13.11 2.91 -2.17
CA ILE A 115 -12.48 3.66 -3.27
C ILE A 115 -12.52 5.16 -3.00
N ARG A 116 -13.63 5.70 -2.46
CA ARG A 116 -13.71 7.13 -2.11
C ARG A 116 -12.72 7.48 -0.99
N SER A 117 -12.61 6.65 0.05
CA SER A 117 -11.62 6.82 1.12
C SER A 117 -10.19 6.78 0.57
N PHE A 118 -9.89 5.77 -0.24
CA PHE A 118 -8.59 5.61 -0.88
C PHE A 118 -8.23 6.82 -1.76
N SER A 119 -9.16 7.25 -2.62
CA SER A 119 -9.01 8.42 -3.48
C SER A 119 -8.76 9.71 -2.68
N LYS A 120 -9.42 9.88 -1.53
CA LYS A 120 -9.16 11.01 -0.63
C LYS A 120 -7.73 10.96 -0.08
N ARG A 121 -7.27 9.80 0.40
CA ARG A 121 -5.91 9.62 0.92
C ARG A 121 -4.85 9.82 -0.15
N LEU A 122 -5.08 9.31 -1.36
CA LEU A 122 -4.23 9.55 -2.53
C LEU A 122 -4.06 11.05 -2.79
N ARG A 123 -5.17 11.80 -2.90
CA ARG A 123 -5.12 13.27 -3.06
C ARG A 123 -4.35 13.95 -1.93
N ASN A 124 -4.56 13.52 -0.69
CA ASN A 124 -3.84 14.07 0.47
C ASN A 124 -2.32 13.79 0.42
N GLY A 125 -1.90 12.67 -0.18
CA GLY A 125 -0.48 12.36 -0.42
C GLY A 125 0.16 13.22 -1.50
N LEU A 126 -0.64 13.80 -2.40
CA LEU A 126 -0.17 14.68 -3.47
C LEU A 126 0.04 16.13 -3.02
N LEU A 127 -0.45 16.50 -1.84
CA LEU A 127 -0.31 17.85 -1.28
C LEU A 127 1.17 18.29 -1.23
N ALA A 128 1.42 19.57 -1.45
CA ALA A 128 2.78 20.12 -1.52
C ALA A 128 3.49 20.03 -0.16
N GLU A 129 2.71 20.20 0.90
CA GLU A 129 3.06 20.12 2.32
C GLU A 129 3.58 18.74 2.73
N ARG A 130 3.35 17.71 1.92
CA ARG A 130 3.94 16.37 2.12
C ARG A 130 5.43 16.34 1.84
N VAL A 131 5.99 17.33 1.15
CA VAL A 131 7.43 17.41 0.87
C VAL A 131 8.13 18.00 2.08
N ALA A 132 8.72 17.14 2.91
CA ALA A 132 9.48 17.58 4.09
C ALA A 132 10.82 18.23 3.69
N LYS A 133 11.46 17.71 2.65
CA LYS A 133 12.67 18.23 2.02
C LYS A 133 12.66 17.81 0.55
N ARG A 134 13.47 18.47 -0.30
CA ARG A 134 13.62 18.04 -1.70
C ARG A 134 14.00 16.56 -1.75
N GLY A 135 13.17 15.76 -2.44
CA GLY A 135 13.35 14.31 -2.56
C GLY A 135 12.82 13.48 -1.38
N VAL A 136 12.20 14.11 -0.37
CA VAL A 136 11.67 13.42 0.82
C VAL A 136 10.17 13.70 0.98
N LEU A 137 9.37 12.64 1.11
CA LEU A 137 7.95 12.71 1.43
C LEU A 137 7.67 12.25 2.86
N ASN A 138 6.88 13.04 3.58
CA ASN A 138 6.28 12.66 4.83
C ASN A 138 4.83 12.19 4.61
N LEU A 139 4.63 10.88 4.65
CA LEU A 139 3.34 10.21 4.62
C LEU A 139 3.14 9.37 5.90
N SER A 140 3.75 9.78 7.02
CA SER A 140 3.78 9.00 8.27
C SER A 140 2.40 8.71 8.87
N ASP A 141 1.40 9.52 8.54
CA ASP A 141 -0.02 9.35 8.90
C ASP A 141 -0.77 8.36 7.99
N LEU A 142 -0.15 7.90 6.91
CA LEU A 142 -0.74 6.98 5.93
C LEU A 142 -0.14 5.57 6.08
N PRO A 143 -0.95 4.52 5.91
CA PRO A 143 -0.48 3.15 6.01
C PRO A 143 0.49 2.80 4.87
N ALA A 144 1.45 1.93 5.15
CA ALA A 144 2.46 1.44 4.20
C ALA A 144 1.88 1.07 2.83
N GLY A 145 0.79 0.30 2.82
CA GLY A 145 0.19 -0.22 1.58
C GLY A 145 -0.33 0.84 0.60
N ILE A 146 -0.58 2.09 1.01
CA ILE A 146 -1.02 3.14 0.07
C ILE A 146 0.15 3.88 -0.60
N VAL A 147 1.34 3.82 -0.02
CA VAL A 147 2.49 4.65 -0.38
C VAL A 147 2.92 4.46 -1.83
N PRO A 148 3.08 3.22 -2.34
CA PRO A 148 3.47 3.01 -3.73
C PRO A 148 2.56 3.72 -4.74
N TYR A 149 1.25 3.71 -4.46
CA TYR A 149 0.25 4.36 -5.30
C TYR A 149 0.33 5.89 -5.24
N ILE A 150 0.68 6.47 -4.10
CA ILE A 150 0.88 7.92 -3.97
C ILE A 150 2.10 8.37 -4.78
N VAL A 151 3.20 7.61 -4.69
CA VAL A 151 4.44 7.95 -5.40
C VAL A 151 4.25 7.83 -6.91
N ARG A 152 3.66 6.73 -7.39
CA ARG A 152 3.36 6.57 -8.82
C ARG A 152 2.41 7.65 -9.34
N GLN A 153 1.33 7.94 -8.61
CA GLN A 153 0.42 9.01 -9.01
C GLN A 153 1.12 10.38 -9.03
N ARG A 154 2.02 10.63 -8.08
CA ARG A 154 2.84 11.86 -8.05
C ARG A 154 3.79 11.94 -9.24
N ASN A 155 4.48 10.85 -9.59
CA ASN A 155 5.38 10.76 -10.73
C ASN A 155 4.63 10.82 -12.08
N CYS A 156 3.39 10.37 -12.14
CA CYS A 156 2.52 10.52 -13.31
C CYS A 156 2.04 11.97 -13.50
N LEU A 157 1.70 12.68 -12.42
CA LEU A 157 1.15 14.05 -12.49
C LEU A 157 2.22 15.15 -12.49
N ARG A 158 3.46 14.82 -12.15
CA ARG A 158 4.58 15.77 -12.01
C ARG A 158 5.81 15.22 -12.72
N LYS A 159 6.95 15.90 -12.60
CA LYS A 159 8.23 15.39 -13.11
C LYS A 159 8.64 14.14 -12.30
N ARG A 160 8.79 13.01 -12.99
CA ARG A 160 9.41 11.78 -12.47
C ARG A 160 10.71 12.08 -11.75
N ARG A 161 10.91 11.45 -10.60
CA ARG A 161 12.11 11.54 -9.77
C ARG A 161 12.07 10.46 -8.71
N GLU A 162 13.24 10.24 -8.13
CA GLU A 162 13.43 9.41 -6.95
C GLU A 162 12.84 10.07 -5.70
N TRP A 163 12.35 9.24 -4.77
CA TRP A 163 11.78 9.68 -3.50
C TRP A 163 12.23 8.80 -2.34
N VAL A 164 12.68 9.43 -1.26
CA VAL A 164 12.67 8.81 0.08
C VAL A 164 11.32 9.11 0.72
N VAL A 165 10.64 8.10 1.24
CA VAL A 165 9.31 8.28 1.83
C VAL A 165 9.29 7.70 3.23
N ILE A 166 8.81 8.48 4.19
CA ILE A 166 8.45 7.99 5.52
C ILE A 166 6.94 7.75 5.54
N SER A 167 6.52 6.56 5.94
CA SER A 167 5.11 6.20 6.09
C SER A 167 4.83 5.53 7.41
N GLY A 168 3.56 5.38 7.76
CA GLY A 168 3.16 4.40 8.76
C GLY A 168 3.41 2.98 8.25
N GLY A 169 3.45 2.02 9.15
CA GLY A 169 3.59 0.60 8.85
C GLY A 169 2.29 -0.09 8.46
N ASP A 170 2.31 -1.41 8.52
CA ASP A 170 1.13 -2.26 8.35
C ASP A 170 0.77 -2.99 9.65
N ARG A 171 -0.16 -3.94 9.58
CA ARG A 171 -0.63 -4.70 10.75
C ARG A 171 0.44 -5.64 11.33
N LEU A 172 1.37 -6.11 10.51
CA LEU A 172 2.39 -7.10 10.91
C LEU A 172 3.69 -6.45 11.37
N SER A 173 4.02 -5.28 10.80
CA SER A 173 5.13 -4.43 11.22
C SER A 173 4.63 -3.00 11.40
N PRO A 174 3.99 -2.69 12.55
CA PRO A 174 3.60 -1.34 12.88
C PRO A 174 4.82 -0.45 13.14
N GLY A 175 4.61 0.87 13.19
CA GLY A 175 5.67 1.87 13.35
C GLY A 175 5.86 2.69 12.07
N PHE A 176 7.08 3.17 11.81
CA PHE A 176 7.39 3.95 10.62
C PHE A 176 8.20 3.12 9.63
N TRP A 177 7.86 3.23 8.35
CA TRP A 177 8.60 2.59 7.28
C TRP A 177 9.29 3.66 6.45
N LYS A 178 10.53 3.38 6.10
CA LYS A 178 11.32 4.19 5.19
C LYS A 178 11.44 3.46 3.87
N TRP A 179 11.02 4.15 2.83
CA TRP A 179 11.03 3.64 1.48
C TRP A 179 12.01 4.42 0.63
N TYR A 180 12.55 3.75 -0.38
CA TYR A 180 13.13 4.39 -1.54
C TYR A 180 12.29 4.03 -2.76
N PHE A 181 12.00 5.03 -3.58
CA PHE A 181 11.35 4.88 -4.86
C PHE A 181 12.24 5.43 -5.95
N ASP A 182 12.40 4.69 -7.03
CA ASP A 182 13.11 5.12 -8.23
C ASP A 182 12.27 6.11 -9.09
N GLU A 183 12.81 6.51 -10.24
CA GLU A 183 12.12 7.42 -11.18
C GLU A 183 10.87 6.80 -11.81
N ASP A 184 10.82 5.47 -11.93
CA ASP A 184 9.67 4.71 -12.42
C ASP A 184 8.60 4.50 -11.35
N GLY A 185 8.90 4.84 -10.09
CA GLY A 185 7.98 4.77 -8.97
C GLY A 185 7.82 3.35 -8.42
N ILE A 186 8.84 2.49 -8.62
CA ILE A 186 8.97 1.20 -7.97
C ILE A 186 9.64 1.41 -6.61
N GLY A 187 8.98 0.92 -5.56
CA GLY A 187 9.40 1.10 -4.17
C GLY A 187 10.10 -0.10 -3.56
N GLU A 188 11.11 0.18 -2.76
CA GLU A 188 11.74 -0.76 -1.84
C GLU A 188 11.66 -0.22 -0.40
N VAL A 189 11.33 -1.10 0.55
CA VAL A 189 11.39 -0.77 1.98
C VAL A 189 12.82 -0.92 2.45
N ILE A 190 13.49 0.20 2.72
CA ILE A 190 14.87 0.20 3.22
C ILE A 190 14.90 -0.13 4.71
N GLU A 191 13.90 0.33 5.46
CA GLU A 191 13.91 0.25 6.91
C GLU A 191 12.49 0.18 7.48
N ARG A 192 12.32 -0.62 8.53
CA ARG A 192 11.08 -0.71 9.32
C ARG A 192 11.40 -0.38 10.77
N GLN A 193 11.01 0.81 11.19
CA GLN A 193 11.21 1.32 12.53
C GLN A 193 10.05 0.89 13.42
N THR A 194 10.40 0.51 14.64
CA THR A 194 9.41 0.06 15.64
C THR A 194 8.49 1.21 16.08
N PRO A 195 7.28 0.91 16.60
CA PRO A 195 6.34 1.94 17.07
C PRO A 195 6.86 2.83 18.19
N THR A 196 7.92 2.41 18.89
CA THR A 196 8.56 3.17 19.95
C THR A 196 9.51 4.25 19.44
N CYS A 197 9.87 4.24 18.15
CA CYS A 197 10.68 5.29 17.54
C CYS A 197 9.88 6.59 17.41
N ASN A 198 10.49 7.71 17.79
CA ASN A 198 9.86 9.01 17.61
C ASN A 198 9.96 9.43 16.14
N LEU A 199 8.88 9.93 15.54
CA LEU A 199 8.89 10.45 14.17
C LEU A 199 9.98 11.51 13.95
N ILE A 200 10.32 12.26 15.00
CA ILE A 200 11.42 13.24 15.00
C ILE A 200 12.78 12.55 14.77
N GLU A 201 13.04 11.44 15.45
CA GLU A 201 14.27 10.65 15.26
C GLU A 201 14.35 10.10 13.84
N SER A 202 13.22 9.60 13.29
CA SER A 202 13.13 9.16 11.89
C SER A 202 13.47 10.28 10.89
N PHE A 203 13.13 11.53 11.21
CA PHE A 203 13.47 12.70 10.40
C PHE A 203 14.94 13.11 10.56
N ASP A 204 15.48 13.08 11.78
CA ASP A 204 16.87 13.39 12.06
C ASP A 204 17.82 12.44 11.31
N GLU A 205 17.51 11.15 11.25
CA GLU A 205 18.28 10.14 10.52
C GLU A 205 18.36 10.38 9.01
N ILE A 206 17.40 11.13 8.44
CA ILE A 206 17.43 11.54 7.02
C ILE A 206 17.88 13.00 6.84
N GLY A 207 18.48 13.58 7.87
CA GLY A 207 19.01 14.94 7.85
C GLY A 207 17.92 16.00 7.72
N ILE A 208 16.75 15.75 8.32
CA ILE A 208 15.67 16.71 8.53
C ILE A 208 15.56 16.98 10.02
N HIS A 209 16.20 18.04 10.48
CA HIS A 209 16.06 18.49 11.85
C HIS A 209 14.77 19.27 12.01
N LEU A 210 13.75 18.63 12.57
CA LEU A 210 12.54 19.33 12.99
C LEU A 210 12.91 20.15 14.22
N ASN A 211 12.84 21.48 14.12
CA ASN A 211 12.95 22.33 15.30
C ASN A 211 11.88 21.86 16.30
N HIS A 212 12.30 21.33 17.45
CA HIS A 212 11.38 21.11 18.56
C HIS A 212 10.64 22.44 18.77
N PRO A 213 9.30 22.46 18.82
CA PRO A 213 8.66 23.52 19.56
C PRO A 213 9.27 23.39 20.96
N ARG A 214 10.05 24.38 21.39
CA ARG A 214 10.54 24.41 22.76
C ARG A 214 9.27 24.51 23.60
N VAL A 215 8.82 23.40 24.19
CA VAL A 215 7.65 23.39 25.06
C VAL A 215 8.08 22.83 26.39
N ALA A 216 8.01 23.64 27.44
CA ALA A 216 8.23 23.20 28.81
C ALA A 216 6.91 22.64 29.35
N SER A 217 6.96 21.45 29.95
CA SER A 217 5.84 20.95 30.73
C SER A 217 5.87 21.61 32.12
N SER A 218 4.81 22.35 32.46
CA SER A 218 4.58 22.88 33.80
C SER A 218 3.17 22.47 34.22
N ASN A 219 3.04 21.77 35.34
CA ASN A 219 1.77 21.29 35.89
C ASN A 219 0.90 20.48 34.89
N GLY A 220 1.54 19.67 34.03
CA GLY A 220 0.82 18.86 33.04
C GLY A 220 0.35 19.63 31.81
N HIS A 221 0.67 20.92 31.69
CA HIS A 221 0.38 21.74 30.51
C HIS A 221 1.67 22.08 29.75
N LEU A 222 1.57 22.07 28.42
CA LEU A 222 2.68 22.42 27.51
C LEU A 222 2.70 23.94 27.30
N HIS A 223 3.79 24.61 27.68
CA HIS A 223 4.01 26.04 27.48
C HIS A 223 5.18 26.30 26.53
N PRO A 224 5.13 27.31 25.63
CA PRO A 224 6.29 27.70 24.85
C PRO A 224 7.46 28.04 25.77
N ALA A 225 8.59 27.34 25.65
CA ALA A 225 9.83 27.66 26.31
C ALA A 225 10.46 28.87 25.60
N ARG A 226 10.57 29.97 26.32
CA ARG A 226 11.30 31.17 25.90
C ARG A 226 12.79 30.87 25.77
#